data_AF-A0A2V7D9F2-F1
#
_entry.id   AF-A0A2V7D9F2-F1
#
_cell.length_a   1.000
_cell.length_b   1.000
_cell.length_c   1.000
_cell.angle_alpha   90.00
_cell.angle_beta   90.00
_cell.angle_gamma   90.00
#
_symmetry.space_group_name_H-M   'P 1'
#
loop_
_entity.id
_entity.type
_entity.pdbx_description
1 polymer ?
#
loop_
_entity_poly.entity_id
_entity_poly.type
_entity_poly.pdbx_seq_one_letter_code
_entity_poly.pdbx_strand_id
1 'polypeptide(L)'
;TVIQVVNAANNAADTVTINRAELRVNNAELRVEGINSRTGNGSFAPSVEIHNGAAVGNTCPGALIATTAVSAADGTWRFRGNVNITVTTVCVKSAGGGVASSSVNQR
;
A
#
# COMPACT_ATOMS: atom_id res chain seq x y z
N THR A 1 19.64 39.43 13.51
CA THR A 1 19.00 38.11 13.61
C THR A 1 18.34 37.80 12.29
N VAL A 2 18.78 36.76 11.59
CA VAL A 2 18.12 36.34 10.33
C VAL A 2 16.98 35.42 10.72
N ILE A 3 15.74 35.83 10.43
CA ILE A 3 14.57 34.96 10.55
C ILE A 3 14.53 34.14 9.26
N GLN A 4 15.10 32.94 9.29
CA GLN A 4 14.94 31.98 8.21
C GLN A 4 13.52 31.40 8.31
N VAL A 5 12.65 31.79 7.39
CA VAL A 5 11.37 31.11 7.19
C VAL A 5 11.66 29.77 6.51
N VAL A 6 11.67 28.70 7.30
CA VAL A 6 11.72 27.34 6.75
C VAL A 6 10.30 27.01 6.28
N ASN A 7 10.03 27.16 4.99
CA ASN A 7 8.87 26.50 4.38
C ASN A 7 9.15 25.00 4.41
N ALA A 8 8.91 24.34 5.55
CA ALA A 8 8.85 22.89 5.59
C ALA A 8 7.71 22.49 4.65
N ALA A 9 8.06 21.84 3.53
CA ALA A 9 7.05 21.21 2.70
C ALA A 9 6.24 20.30 3.60
N ASN A 10 4.93 20.56 3.72
CA ASN A 10 4.02 19.67 4.41
C ASN A 10 3.91 18.40 3.56
N ASN A 11 4.89 17.51 3.66
CA ASN A 11 4.90 16.19 3.03
C ASN A 11 3.89 15.31 3.80
N ALA A 12 2.62 15.70 3.74
CA ALA A 12 1.54 14.88 4.23
C ALA A 12 1.65 13.52 3.53
N ALA A 13 1.66 12.45 4.34
CA ALA A 13 1.63 11.10 3.83
C ALA A 13 0.41 10.94 2.91
N ASP A 14 0.55 10.12 1.87
CA ASP A 14 -0.63 9.70 1.13
C ASP A 14 -1.51 8.78 1.97
N THR A 15 -2.72 8.55 1.49
CA THR A 15 -3.65 7.55 2.01
C THR A 15 -3.69 6.40 1.03
N VAL A 16 -3.64 5.16 1.54
CA VAL A 16 -3.85 3.95 0.76
C VAL A 16 -5.27 3.46 0.98
N THR A 17 -5.99 3.16 -0.10
CA THR A 17 -7.30 2.48 -0.03
C THR A 17 -7.20 1.15 -0.74
N ILE A 18 -7.48 0.06 -0.02
CA ILE A 18 -7.52 -1.29 -0.57
C ILE A 18 -8.95 -1.59 -1.02
N ASN A 19 -9.15 -1.66 -2.33
CA ASN A 19 -10.47 -1.93 -2.94
C ASN A 19 -10.73 -3.44 -3.07
N ARG A 20 -9.66 -4.23 -3.16
CA ARG A 20 -9.76 -5.69 -3.28
C ARG A 20 -8.61 -6.38 -2.56
N ALA A 21 -8.93 -7.43 -1.81
CA ALA A 21 -7.99 -8.38 -1.25
C ALA A 21 -8.63 -9.79 -1.30
N GLU A 22 -8.19 -10.62 -2.23
CA GLU A 22 -8.76 -11.96 -2.46
C GLU A 22 -7.66 -12.99 -2.65
N LEU A 23 -7.79 -14.15 -2.01
CA LEU A 23 -6.95 -15.33 -2.25
C LEU A 23 -7.84 -16.43 -2.84
N ARG A 24 -7.51 -16.85 -4.05
CA ARG A 24 -8.11 -18.05 -4.65
C ARG A 24 -7.39 -19.28 -4.12
N VAL A 25 -8.05 -20.03 -3.24
CA VAL A 25 -7.39 -21.10 -2.48
C VAL A 25 -6.91 -22.25 -3.36
N ASN A 26 -7.67 -22.57 -4.41
CA ASN A 26 -7.40 -23.71 -5.29
C ASN A 26 -6.13 -23.56 -6.14
N ASN A 27 -5.69 -22.34 -6.42
CA ASN A 27 -4.47 -22.06 -7.19
C ASN A 27 -3.49 -21.13 -6.46
N ALA A 28 -3.78 -20.86 -5.18
CA ALA A 28 -3.03 -19.96 -4.31
C ALA A 28 -2.75 -18.57 -4.95
N GLU A 29 -3.69 -18.05 -5.74
CA GLU A 29 -3.53 -16.76 -6.40
C GLU A 29 -4.06 -15.63 -5.52
N LEU A 30 -3.16 -14.77 -5.07
CA LEU A 30 -3.48 -13.54 -4.36
C LEU A 30 -3.71 -12.39 -5.35
N ARG A 31 -4.80 -11.65 -5.14
CA ARG A 31 -5.15 -10.43 -5.85
C ARG A 31 -5.33 -9.31 -4.84
N VAL A 32 -4.54 -8.26 -4.98
CA VAL A 32 -4.66 -7.05 -4.13
C VAL A 32 -4.65 -5.82 -5.01
N GLU A 33 -5.63 -4.95 -4.82
CA GLU A 33 -5.79 -3.76 -5.66
C GLU A 33 -6.27 -2.59 -4.83
N GLY A 34 -5.89 -1.40 -5.27
CA GLY A 34 -6.23 -0.20 -4.57
C GLY A 34 -5.89 1.06 -5.34
N ILE A 35 -5.99 2.16 -4.61
CA ILE A 35 -5.69 3.51 -5.07
C ILE A 35 -5.00 4.27 -3.95
N ASN A 36 -4.06 5.12 -4.32
CA ASN A 36 -3.43 6.06 -3.39
C ASN A 36 -4.00 7.47 -3.60
N SER A 37 -4.12 8.25 -2.54
CA SER A 37 -4.24 9.70 -2.69
C SER A 37 -2.89 10.30 -3.11
N ARG A 38 -2.90 11.58 -3.49
CA ARG A 38 -1.66 12.32 -3.72
C ARG A 38 -1.00 12.62 -2.38
N THR A 39 0.34 12.61 -2.37
CA THR A 39 1.10 13.10 -1.22
C THR A 39 1.04 14.63 -1.14
N GLY A 40 1.60 15.21 -0.08
CA GLY A 40 1.71 16.66 0.09
C GLY A 40 2.43 17.41 -1.05
N ASN A 41 3.22 16.71 -1.89
CA ASN A 41 3.86 17.29 -3.08
C ASN A 41 2.95 17.32 -4.32
N GLY A 42 1.69 16.86 -4.20
CA GLY A 42 0.72 16.83 -5.30
C GLY A 42 0.91 15.69 -6.31
N SER A 43 1.86 14.77 -6.07
CA SER A 43 2.12 13.57 -6.88
C SER A 43 1.72 12.29 -6.14
N PHE A 44 1.47 11.22 -6.89
CA PHE A 44 1.30 9.88 -6.30
C PHE A 44 2.64 9.30 -5.89
N ALA A 45 2.65 8.47 -4.85
CA ALA A 45 3.80 7.64 -4.53
C ALA A 45 4.12 6.69 -5.70
N PRO A 46 5.38 6.32 -5.94
CA PRO A 46 5.75 5.47 -7.08
C PRO A 46 5.37 4.00 -6.92
N SER A 47 5.18 3.54 -5.68
CA SER A 47 4.95 2.13 -5.38
C SER A 47 4.25 1.92 -4.04
N VAL A 48 3.70 0.71 -3.90
CA VAL A 48 3.26 0.15 -2.63
C VAL A 48 3.94 -1.19 -2.37
N GLU A 49 4.20 -1.49 -1.11
CA GLU A 49 4.61 -2.78 -0.59
C GLU A 49 3.38 -3.50 -0.03
N ILE A 50 3.23 -4.79 -0.33
CA ILE A 50 2.12 -5.63 0.15
C ILE A 50 2.73 -6.68 1.08
N HIS A 51 2.25 -6.74 2.32
CA HIS A 51 2.74 -7.61 3.37
C HIS A 51 1.66 -8.58 3.86
N ASN A 52 2.07 -9.76 4.30
CA ASN A 52 1.19 -10.73 4.95
C ASN A 52 1.00 -10.38 6.43
N GLY A 53 -0.18 -9.86 6.80
CA GLY A 53 -0.52 -9.47 8.17
C GLY A 53 -1.27 -8.14 8.24
N ALA A 54 -1.61 -7.71 9.45
CA ALA A 54 -2.26 -6.43 9.69
C ALA A 54 -1.24 -5.31 9.94
N ALA A 55 -1.66 -4.06 9.71
CA ALA A 55 -0.92 -2.87 10.09
C ALA A 55 -0.82 -2.74 11.61
N VAL A 56 0.31 -2.23 12.07
CA VAL A 56 0.53 -1.82 13.47
C VAL A 56 1.02 -0.38 13.44
N GLY A 57 0.13 0.55 13.79
CA GLY A 57 0.37 1.98 13.55
C GLY A 57 0.60 2.27 12.06
N ASN A 58 1.70 2.96 11.75
CA ASN A 58 2.08 3.30 10.37
C ASN A 58 3.08 2.29 9.77
N THR A 59 3.01 1.03 10.18
CA THR A 59 3.94 -0.01 9.72
C THR A 59 3.23 -1.28 9.31
N CYS A 60 3.83 -2.01 8.38
CA CYS A 60 3.46 -3.37 8.01
C CYS A 60 4.54 -4.33 8.52
N PRO A 61 4.42 -4.90 9.72
CA PRO A 61 5.45 -5.78 10.30
C PRO A 61 5.50 -7.17 9.66
N GLY A 62 4.46 -7.53 8.90
CA GLY A 62 4.36 -8.81 8.20
C GLY A 62 5.42 -9.02 7.12
N ALA A 63 5.59 -10.27 6.69
CA ALA A 63 6.50 -10.62 5.61
C ALA A 63 6.08 -9.93 4.30
N LEU A 64 7.05 -9.34 3.59
CA LEU A 64 6.80 -8.75 2.27
C LEU A 64 6.39 -9.84 1.28
N ILE A 65 5.26 -9.65 0.61
CA ILE A 65 4.77 -10.50 -0.46
C ILE A 65 5.26 -9.95 -1.80
N ALA A 66 5.05 -8.65 -2.05
CA ALA A 66 5.38 -8.01 -3.31
C ALA A 66 5.51 -6.50 -3.18
N THR A 67 6.19 -5.89 -4.15
CA THR A 67 6.19 -4.45 -4.39
C THR A 67 5.50 -4.20 -5.73
N THR A 68 4.50 -3.31 -5.74
CA THR A 68 3.66 -3.02 -6.91
C THR A 68 3.79 -1.55 -7.30
N ALA A 69 3.99 -1.28 -8.59
CA ALA A 69 4.04 0.08 -9.11
C ALA A 69 2.67 0.76 -9.01
N VAL A 70 2.68 2.04 -8.67
CA VAL A 70 1.50 2.90 -8.66
C VAL A 70 1.50 3.73 -9.93
N SER A 71 0.35 3.77 -10.60
CA SER A 71 0.14 4.60 -11.78
C SER A 71 0.28 6.08 -11.43
N ALA A 72 1.21 6.78 -12.09
CA ALA A 72 1.36 8.22 -11.93
C ALA A 72 0.16 9.02 -12.50
N ALA A 73 -0.67 8.41 -13.34
CA ALA A 73 -1.82 9.07 -13.96
C ALA A 73 -3.00 9.22 -12.98
N ASP A 74 -3.27 8.17 -12.19
CA ASP A 74 -4.50 8.06 -11.41
C ASP A 74 -4.32 7.41 -10.03
N GLY A 75 -3.10 7.07 -9.63
CA GLY A 75 -2.80 6.50 -8.32
C GLY A 75 -3.22 5.04 -8.16
N THR A 76 -3.72 4.40 -9.22
CA THR A 76 -4.18 3.00 -9.14
C THR A 76 -3.01 2.03 -9.16
N TRP A 77 -3.21 0.87 -8.53
CA TRP A 77 -2.25 -0.23 -8.53
C TRP A 77 -2.96 -1.57 -8.39
N ARG A 78 -2.34 -2.62 -8.95
CA ARG A 78 -2.92 -3.96 -9.01
C ARG A 78 -1.82 -5.01 -8.93
N PHE A 79 -1.91 -5.87 -7.92
CA PHE A 79 -1.08 -7.06 -7.77
C PHE A 79 -1.90 -8.31 -8.08
N ARG A 80 -1.29 -9.22 -8.85
CA ARG A 80 -1.76 -10.59 -9.06
C ARG A 80 -0.56 -11.52 -9.10
N GLY A 81 -0.52 -12.48 -8.19
CA GLY A 81 0.56 -13.46 -8.14
C GLY A 81 0.20 -14.68 -7.31
N ASN A 82 0.91 -15.77 -7.52
CA ASN A 82 0.78 -16.95 -6.69
C ASN A 82 1.58 -16.78 -5.39
N VAL A 83 0.98 -17.18 -4.27
CA VAL A 83 1.62 -17.19 -2.95
C VAL A 83 1.66 -18.62 -2.43
N ASN A 84 2.77 -19.01 -1.83
CA ASN A 84 2.99 -20.32 -1.22
C ASN A 84 2.74 -20.31 0.30
N ILE A 85 2.05 -19.28 0.79
CA ILE A 85 1.75 -19.04 2.21
C ILE A 85 0.27 -18.73 2.37
N THR A 86 -0.29 -19.05 3.54
CA THR A 86 -1.65 -18.61 3.88
C THR A 86 -1.65 -17.10 4.14
N VAL A 87 -2.51 -16.38 3.42
CA VAL A 87 -2.69 -14.93 3.58
C VAL A 87 -4.13 -14.66 3.98
N THR A 88 -4.36 -14.36 5.25
CA THR A 88 -5.69 -14.03 5.79
C THR A 88 -5.93 -12.53 5.93
N THR A 89 -4.86 -11.73 5.95
CA THR A 89 -4.90 -10.28 6.02
C THR A 89 -3.70 -9.74 5.25
N VAL A 90 -3.90 -8.64 4.55
CA VAL A 90 -2.81 -7.89 3.92
C VAL A 90 -2.67 -6.52 4.55
N CYS A 91 -1.43 -6.09 4.68
CA CYS A 91 -1.06 -4.72 5.01
C CYS A 91 -0.35 -4.12 3.81
N VAL A 92 -0.78 -2.95 3.39
CA VAL A 92 -0.20 -2.25 2.25
C VAL A 92 0.43 -0.96 2.74
N LYS A 93 1.70 -0.76 2.40
CA LYS A 93 2.47 0.44 2.74
C LYS A 93 2.89 1.16 1.46
N SER A 94 2.54 2.42 1.36
CA SER A 94 3.00 3.30 0.28
C SER A 94 4.39 3.83 0.56
N ALA A 95 5.18 4.03 -0.50
CA ALA A 95 6.42 4.81 -0.43
C ALA A 95 6.16 6.28 -0.01
N GLY A 96 4.92 6.77 -0.18
CA GLY A 96 4.46 8.07 0.30
C GLY A 96 4.11 8.11 1.80
N GLY A 97 4.18 6.99 2.50
CA GLY A 97 3.96 6.89 3.95
C GLY A 97 2.58 6.39 4.37
N GLY A 98 1.61 6.33 3.45
CA GLY A 98 0.28 5.79 3.72
C GLY A 98 0.30 4.30 4.02
N VAL A 99 -0.55 3.86 4.96
CA VAL A 99 -0.70 2.45 5.33
C VAL A 99 -2.18 2.09 5.42
N ALA A 100 -2.54 0.90 4.93
CA ALA A 100 -3.87 0.34 5.08
C ALA A 100 -3.81 -1.17 5.31
N SER A 101 -4.88 -1.75 5.84
CA SER A 101 -5.02 -3.20 5.97
C SER A 101 -6.39 -3.66 5.56
N SER A 102 -6.46 -4.89 5.08
CA SER A 102 -7.73 -5.52 4.69
C SER A 102 -7.66 -7.02 4.93
N SER A 103 -8.75 -7.59 5.46
CA SER A 103 -8.94 -9.04 5.51
C SER A 103 -9.00 -9.59 4.09
N VAL A 104 -8.31 -10.70 3.86
CA VAL A 104 -8.33 -11.37 2.55
C VAL A 104 -9.55 -12.29 2.47
N ASN A 105 -10.41 -12.04 1.48
CA ASN A 105 -11.51 -12.92 1.17
C ASN A 105 -10.98 -14.20 0.50
N GLN A 106 -11.25 -15.35 1.13
CA GLN A 106 -10.86 -16.67 0.61
C GLN A 106 -11.97 -17.18 -0.32
N ARG A 107 -11.61 -17.48 -1.58
CA ARG A 107 -12.53 -18.02 -2.58
C ARG A 107 -12.03 -19.31 -3.21
#